data_AF-A0A6G1RJF6-F1
#
_entry.id   AF-A0A6G1RJF6-F1
#
_cell.length_a   1.000
_cell.length_b   1.000
_cell.length_c   1.000
_cell.angle_alpha   90.00
_cell.angle_beta   90.00
_cell.angle_gamma   90.00
#
_symmetry.space_group_name_H-M   'P 1'
#
loop_
_entity.id
_entity.type
_entity.pdbx_description
1 polymer ?
#
loop_
_entity_poly.entity_id
_entity_poly.type
_entity_poly.pdbx_seq_one_letter_code
_entity_poly.pdbx_strand_id
1 'polypeptide(L)'
;PLPPVLPTPDAELTLPPPKVLEGIPEREFFVKWAGLSYWHCSWVKELQLELYHTVMYRNYQRKNDMDEPPAFDYGSGDEDSQREKRKNKDPQYAKMEERFYRYGIKPEWMMIHRILNHSFDKK
;
A
#
# COMPACT_ATOMS: atom_id res chain seq x y z
N PRO A 1 -28.77 -6.84 -68.65
CA PRO A 1 -28.43 -7.99 -67.79
C PRO A 1 -27.34 -7.60 -66.77
N LEU A 2 -27.68 -7.57 -65.48
CA LEU A 2 -26.74 -7.31 -64.39
C LEU A 2 -26.40 -8.64 -63.70
N PRO A 3 -25.12 -8.94 -63.40
CA PRO A 3 -24.78 -10.17 -62.69
C PRO A 3 -25.12 -10.04 -61.19
N PRO A 4 -25.53 -11.14 -60.51
CA PRO A 4 -25.79 -11.14 -59.09
C PRO A 4 -24.47 -11.09 -58.31
N VAL A 5 -24.32 -10.10 -57.43
CA VAL A 5 -23.19 -9.98 -56.50
C VAL A 5 -23.44 -10.93 -55.33
N LEU A 6 -22.58 -11.94 -55.17
CA LEU A 6 -22.56 -12.80 -53.98
C LEU A 6 -22.04 -11.99 -52.78
N PRO A 7 -22.60 -12.18 -51.57
CA PRO A 7 -22.04 -11.56 -50.37
C PRO A 7 -20.71 -12.23 -50.01
N THR A 8 -19.69 -11.42 -49.76
CA THR A 8 -18.37 -11.89 -49.29
C THR A 8 -18.48 -12.45 -47.87
N PRO A 9 -18.00 -13.66 -47.59
CA PRO A 9 -17.78 -14.11 -46.22
C PRO A 9 -16.54 -13.39 -45.66
N ASP A 10 -16.41 -13.34 -44.34
CA ASP A 10 -15.28 -12.75 -43.59
C ASP A 10 -15.32 -11.24 -43.37
N ALA A 11 -16.44 -10.77 -42.82
CA ALA A 11 -16.33 -9.80 -41.72
C ALA A 11 -16.15 -10.60 -40.42
N GLU A 12 -14.93 -11.09 -40.21
CA GLU A 12 -14.53 -11.66 -38.92
C GLU A 12 -14.59 -10.52 -37.90
N LEU A 13 -15.70 -10.47 -37.16
CA LEU A 13 -15.92 -9.53 -36.07
C LEU A 13 -14.81 -9.78 -35.05
N THR A 14 -13.74 -9.01 -35.11
CA THR A 14 -12.75 -8.92 -34.04
C THR A 14 -13.45 -8.41 -32.80
N LEU A 15 -14.01 -9.33 -32.01
CA LEU A 15 -14.63 -9.03 -30.74
C LEU A 15 -13.55 -8.36 -29.86
N PRO A 16 -13.83 -7.20 -29.26
CA PRO A 16 -12.87 -6.57 -28.37
C PRO A 16 -12.54 -7.53 -27.22
N PRO A 17 -11.28 -7.57 -26.76
CA PRO A 17 -10.89 -8.46 -25.67
C PRO A 17 -11.83 -8.23 -24.48
N PRO A 18 -12.30 -9.32 -23.83
CA PRO A 18 -13.26 -9.20 -22.74
C PRO A 18 -12.69 -8.27 -21.68
N LYS A 19 -13.45 -7.22 -21.35
CA LYS A 19 -13.08 -6.29 -20.29
C LYS A 19 -12.89 -7.10 -19.01
N VAL A 20 -11.71 -7.02 -18.43
CA VAL A 20 -11.43 -7.63 -17.12
C VAL A 20 -12.46 -7.08 -16.14
N LEU A 21 -13.22 -7.97 -15.52
CA LEU A 21 -14.20 -7.56 -14.50
C LEU A 21 -13.42 -6.94 -13.35
N GLU A 22 -13.65 -5.65 -13.09
CA GLU A 22 -13.09 -4.98 -11.92
C GLU A 22 -13.68 -5.64 -10.67
N GLY A 23 -12.80 -6.21 -9.83
CA GLY A 23 -13.19 -6.83 -8.57
C GLY A 23 -13.62 -5.80 -7.54
N ILE A 24 -14.26 -6.27 -6.46
CA ILE A 24 -14.56 -5.43 -5.30
C ILE A 24 -13.23 -4.98 -4.69
N PRO A 25 -13.04 -3.69 -4.36
CA PRO A 25 -11.83 -3.23 -3.69
C PRO A 25 -11.67 -3.94 -2.34
N GLU A 26 -10.51 -4.58 -2.15
CA GLU A 26 -10.16 -5.26 -0.90
C GLU A 26 -9.44 -4.31 0.06
N ARG A 27 -9.67 -4.46 1.36
CA ARG A 27 -8.95 -3.67 2.37
C ARG A 27 -7.51 -4.16 2.50
N GLU A 28 -6.59 -3.21 2.61
CA GLU A 28 -5.19 -3.46 2.90
C GLU A 28 -4.77 -2.75 4.18
N PHE A 29 -3.84 -3.34 4.92
CA PHE A 29 -3.34 -2.83 6.18
C PHE A 29 -1.83 -2.66 6.12
N PHE A 30 -1.34 -1.49 6.54
CA PHE A 30 0.09 -1.25 6.67
C PHE A 30 0.56 -1.65 8.07
N VAL A 31 1.36 -2.70 8.17
CA VAL A 31 1.69 -3.35 9.46
C VAL A 31 3.16 -3.24 9.83
N LYS A 32 3.43 -3.16 11.13
CA LYS A 32 4.78 -3.28 11.70
C LYS A 32 5.04 -4.71 12.16
N TRP A 33 6.00 -5.37 11.51
CA TRP A 33 6.37 -6.75 11.83
C TRP A 33 7.12 -6.88 13.16
N ALA A 34 6.82 -7.96 13.90
CA ALA A 34 7.55 -8.29 15.12
C ALA A 34 9.02 -8.62 14.80
N GLY A 35 9.95 -8.15 15.63
CA GLY A 35 11.39 -8.39 15.44
C GLY A 35 12.07 -7.61 14.31
N LEU A 36 11.32 -6.89 13.47
CA LEU A 36 11.87 -6.08 12.38
C LEU A 36 11.69 -4.57 12.63
N SER A 37 12.56 -3.77 12.03
CA SER A 37 12.49 -2.30 12.06
C SER A 37 11.35 -1.78 11.19
N TYR A 38 10.98 -0.51 11.37
CA TYR A 38 9.95 0.18 10.57
C TYR A 38 10.23 0.18 9.06
N TRP A 39 11.49 0.02 8.65
CA TRP A 39 11.88 -0.19 7.25
C TRP A 39 11.21 -1.38 6.58
N HIS A 40 10.78 -2.38 7.37
CA HIS A 40 10.16 -3.59 6.87
C HIS A 40 8.63 -3.52 6.87
N CYS A 41 8.02 -2.42 7.34
CA CYS A 41 6.59 -2.26 7.30
C CYS A 41 6.08 -2.43 5.86
N SER A 42 4.99 -3.17 5.71
CA SER A 42 4.45 -3.54 4.41
C SER A 42 2.94 -3.63 4.46
N TRP A 43 2.33 -3.60 3.27
CA TRP A 43 0.90 -3.83 3.09
C TRP A 43 0.59 -5.31 3.15
N VAL A 44 -0.48 -5.65 3.85
CA VAL A 44 -1.06 -7.00 3.92
C VAL A 44 -2.54 -6.93 3.61
N LYS A 45 -3.06 -7.96 2.97
CA LYS A 45 -4.50 -8.06 2.68
C LYS A 45 -5.27 -8.37 3.94
N GLU A 46 -6.51 -7.88 4.02
CA GLU A 46 -7.45 -8.21 5.11
C GLU A 46 -7.52 -9.72 5.39
N LEU A 47 -7.66 -10.53 4.34
CA LEU A 47 -7.72 -11.99 4.44
C LEU A 47 -6.53 -12.59 5.20
N GLN A 48 -5.31 -12.03 5.03
CA GLN A 48 -4.13 -12.53 5.75
C GLN A 48 -4.24 -12.26 7.25
N LEU A 49 -4.80 -11.11 7.66
CA LEU A 49 -5.04 -10.79 9.07
C LEU A 49 -6.15 -11.65 9.66
N GLU A 50 -7.21 -11.91 8.90
CA GLU A 50 -8.31 -12.79 9.32
C GLU A 50 -7.85 -14.23 9.57
N LEU A 51 -6.99 -14.76 8.69
CA LEU A 51 -6.48 -16.14 8.77
C LEU A 51 -5.39 -16.33 9.84
N TYR A 52 -4.41 -15.43 9.89
CA TYR A 52 -3.19 -15.64 10.69
C TYR A 52 -3.14 -14.84 12.00
N HIS A 53 -3.92 -13.77 12.14
CA HIS A 53 -3.87 -12.85 13.28
C HIS A 53 -5.25 -12.48 13.83
N THR A 54 -6.20 -13.42 13.77
CA THR A 54 -7.64 -13.20 14.02
C THR A 54 -7.94 -12.46 15.32
N VAL A 55 -7.29 -12.81 16.43
CA VAL A 55 -7.56 -12.17 17.74
C VAL A 55 -7.13 -10.70 17.72
N MET A 56 -5.93 -10.42 17.20
CA MET A 56 -5.43 -9.06 17.08
C MET A 56 -6.31 -8.25 16.12
N TYR A 57 -6.69 -8.84 14.99
CA TYR A 57 -7.53 -8.18 13.99
C TYR A 57 -8.92 -7.83 14.53
N ARG A 58 -9.58 -8.76 15.21
CA ARG A 58 -10.88 -8.48 15.88
C ARG A 58 -10.78 -7.40 16.96
N ASN A 59 -9.65 -7.29 17.64
CA ASN A 59 -9.43 -6.20 18.60
C ASN A 59 -9.29 -4.86 17.90
N TYR A 60 -8.63 -4.84 16.74
CA TYR A 60 -8.49 -3.65 15.93
C TYR A 60 -9.85 -3.19 15.39
N GLN A 61 -10.66 -4.09 14.81
CA GLN A 61 -11.99 -3.78 14.30
C GLN A 61 -12.94 -3.22 15.36
N ARG A 62 -12.84 -3.68 16.61
CA ARG A 62 -13.69 -3.16 17.72
C ARG A 62 -13.34 -1.74 18.15
N LYS A 63 -12.15 -1.24 17.79
CA LYS A 63 -11.64 0.06 18.22
C LYS A 63 -11.61 1.11 17.11
N ASN A 64 -11.79 0.69 15.87
CA ASN A 64 -11.65 1.55 14.71
C ASN A 64 -12.91 1.43 13.85
N ASP A 65 -13.30 2.55 13.23
CA ASP A 65 -14.26 2.51 12.14
C ASP A 65 -13.62 1.73 10.99
N MET A 66 -14.32 0.70 10.51
CA MET A 66 -13.86 -0.06 9.38
C MET A 66 -14.34 0.56 8.08
N ASP A 67 -15.43 1.31 8.03
CA ASP A 67 -15.98 1.82 6.78
C ASP A 67 -15.19 3.02 6.24
N GLU A 68 -14.73 3.92 7.11
CA GLU A 68 -13.92 5.07 6.75
C GLU A 68 -12.42 4.84 7.09
N PRO A 69 -11.50 4.84 6.09
CA PRO A 69 -10.08 4.67 6.36
C PRO A 69 -9.48 5.89 7.11
N PRO A 70 -8.48 5.70 8.00
CA PRO A 70 -7.83 6.80 8.68
C PRO A 70 -7.16 7.78 7.71
N ALA A 71 -7.21 9.08 8.03
CA ALA A 71 -6.50 10.11 7.27
C ALA A 71 -4.97 9.95 7.38
N PHE A 72 -4.25 10.42 6.37
CA PHE A 72 -2.77 10.38 6.29
C PHE A 72 -2.04 11.34 7.27
N ASP A 73 -2.75 11.94 8.21
CA ASP A 73 -2.23 12.97 9.13
C ASP A 73 -1.69 12.40 10.45
N TYR A 74 -1.33 11.11 10.48
CA TYR A 74 -0.96 10.40 11.71
C TYR A 74 0.43 10.82 12.29
N GLY A 75 1.01 11.93 11.85
CA GLY A 75 2.40 12.29 12.12
C GLY A 75 2.67 13.73 12.47
N SER A 76 1.81 14.68 12.10
CA SER A 76 2.04 16.10 12.34
C SER A 76 1.37 16.51 13.66
N GLY A 77 2.04 16.29 14.79
CA GLY A 77 1.83 17.22 15.89
C GLY A 77 2.02 18.63 15.33
N ASP A 78 1.04 19.53 15.52
CA ASP A 78 0.88 20.83 14.83
C ASP A 78 2.18 21.64 14.59
N GLU A 79 3.23 21.41 15.40
CA GLU A 79 4.52 22.09 15.32
C GLU A 79 5.47 21.57 14.22
N ASP A 80 5.40 20.30 13.79
CA ASP A 80 6.32 19.74 12.79
C ASP A 80 5.88 20.00 11.33
N SER A 81 4.61 20.32 11.11
CA SER A 81 4.00 20.60 9.80
C SER A 81 4.71 21.69 8.98
N GLN A 82 5.22 22.74 9.64
CA GLN A 82 5.99 23.81 8.98
C GLN A 82 7.38 23.35 8.52
N ARG A 83 7.98 22.41 9.27
CA ARG A 83 9.32 21.89 9.01
C ARG A 83 9.30 20.85 7.90
N GLU A 84 8.25 20.05 7.83
CA GLU A 84 8.02 19.04 6.78
C GLU A 84 7.82 19.69 5.41
N LYS A 85 7.04 20.78 5.33
CA LYS A 85 6.84 21.54 4.06
C LYS A 85 8.13 22.05 3.43
N ARG A 86 9.15 22.37 4.24
CA ARG A 86 10.47 22.80 3.74
C ARG A 86 11.34 21.61 3.32
N LYS A 87 11.18 20.44 3.97
CA LYS A 87 11.91 19.19 3.67
C LYS A 87 11.34 18.44 2.45
N ASN A 88 10.06 18.62 2.13
CA ASN A 88 9.40 17.99 0.97
C ASN A 88 10.06 18.33 -0.39
N LYS A 89 10.89 19.39 -0.45
CA LYS A 89 11.65 19.71 -1.66
C LYS A 89 12.75 18.71 -2.00
N ASP A 90 13.19 17.88 -1.05
CA ASP A 90 14.16 16.82 -1.29
C ASP A 90 13.45 15.60 -1.94
N PRO A 91 13.85 15.18 -3.16
CA PRO A 91 13.27 14.01 -3.82
C PRO A 91 13.36 12.73 -2.97
N GLN A 92 14.36 12.60 -2.11
CA GLN A 92 14.48 11.45 -1.23
C GLN A 92 13.46 11.49 -0.09
N TYR A 93 13.20 12.67 0.47
CA TYR A 93 12.18 12.85 1.50
C TYR A 93 10.79 12.52 0.95
N ALA A 94 10.44 13.03 -0.24
CA ALA A 94 9.14 12.77 -0.87
C ALA A 94 8.89 11.27 -1.09
N LYS A 95 9.91 10.52 -1.56
CA LYS A 95 9.82 9.05 -1.70
C LYS A 95 9.58 8.35 -0.36
N MET A 96 10.22 8.83 0.70
CA MET A 96 10.07 8.25 2.04
C MET A 96 8.73 8.62 2.67
N GLU A 97 8.23 9.83 2.42
CA GLU A 97 6.93 10.31 2.84
C GLU A 97 5.80 9.48 2.22
N GLU A 98 5.86 9.28 0.90
CA GLU A 98 4.93 8.44 0.17
C GLU A 98 4.94 6.98 0.65
N ARG A 99 6.13 6.44 0.94
CA ARG A 99 6.28 5.04 1.29
C ARG A 99 5.99 4.73 2.77
N PHE A 100 6.31 5.63 3.68
CA PHE A 100 6.30 5.36 5.12
C PHE A 100 5.63 6.48 5.93
N TYR A 101 6.04 7.74 5.77
CA TYR A 101 5.71 8.77 6.76
C TYR A 101 4.21 9.12 6.80
N ARG A 102 3.55 9.15 5.63
CA ARG A 102 2.10 9.39 5.55
C ARG A 102 1.24 8.31 6.23
N TYR A 103 1.85 7.17 6.60
CA TYR A 103 1.19 6.08 7.31
C TYR A 103 1.53 6.05 8.81
N GLY A 104 1.98 7.18 9.37
CA GLY A 104 2.23 7.33 10.79
C GLY A 104 3.62 6.87 11.27
N ILE A 105 4.57 6.70 10.36
CA ILE A 105 5.97 6.38 10.72
C ILE A 105 6.78 7.68 10.78
N LYS A 106 7.30 8.02 11.95
CA LYS A 106 8.17 9.21 12.09
C LYS A 106 9.54 8.97 11.45
N PRO A 107 10.13 9.93 10.72
CA PRO A 107 11.47 9.80 10.12
C PRO A 107 12.53 9.37 11.13
N GLU A 108 12.45 9.87 12.37
CA GLU A 108 13.40 9.59 13.44
C GLU A 108 13.39 8.10 13.85
N TRP A 109 12.27 7.39 13.69
CA TRP A 109 12.18 5.95 13.99
C TRP A 109 12.89 5.08 12.97
N MET A 110 13.22 5.64 11.81
CA MET A 110 13.95 4.97 10.73
C MET A 110 15.44 5.27 10.75
N MET A 111 15.89 6.22 11.59
CA MET A 111 17.29 6.60 11.73
C MET A 111 18.02 5.68 12.72
N ILE A 112 19.25 5.28 12.36
CA ILE A 112 20.11 4.49 13.25
C ILE A 112 20.62 5.38 14.37
N HIS A 113 20.27 5.05 15.61
CA HIS A 113 20.83 5.73 16.78
C HIS A 113 22.22 5.17 17.13
N ARG A 114 22.36 3.85 17.24
CA ARG A 114 23.64 3.15 17.49
C ARG A 114 23.52 1.65 17.20
N ILE A 115 24.66 0.99 16.97
CA ILE A 115 24.76 -0.48 16.82
C ILE A 115 25.13 -1.07 18.18
N LEU A 116 24.33 -2.02 18.67
CA LEU A 116 24.54 -2.66 19.98
C LEU A 116 25.39 -3.94 19.88
N ASN A 117 25.26 -4.68 18.78
CA ASN A 117 25.96 -5.95 18.57
C ASN A 117 26.04 -6.27 17.07
N HIS A 118 26.85 -7.26 16.71
CA HIS A 118 26.93 -7.82 15.36
C HIS A 118 26.96 -9.35 15.42
N SER A 119 26.60 -10.00 14.31
CA SER A 119 26.66 -11.45 14.13
C SER A 119 27.27 -11.74 12.76
N PHE A 120 28.10 -12.77 12.67
CA PHE A 120 28.61 -13.28 11.40
C PHE A 120 27.68 -14.39 10.90
N ASP A 121 27.29 -14.31 9.63
CA ASP A 121 26.56 -15.39 8.97
C ASP A 121 27.51 -16.58 8.77
N LYS A 122 27.12 -17.75 9.27
CA LYS A 122 27.89 -18.98 9.07
C LYS A 122 27.36 -19.64 7.80
N LYS A 123 27.96 -19.29 6.65
CA LYS A 123 27.77 -20.05 5.41
C LYS A 123 28.41 -21.43 5.49
#